data_AF-A0A3D3NSD4-F1
#
_entry.id   AF-A0A3D3NSD4-F1
#
_cell.length_a   1.000
_cell.length_b   1.000
_cell.length_c   1.000
_cell.angle_alpha   90.00
_cell.angle_beta   90.00
_cell.angle_gamma   90.00
#
_symmetry.space_group_name_H-M   'P 1'
#
loop_
_entity.id
_entity.type
_entity.pdbx_description
1 polymer ?
#
loop_
_entity_poly.entity_id
_entity_poly.type
_entity_poly.pdbx_seq_one_letter_code
_entity_poly.pdbx_strand_id
1 'polypeptide(L)' 'MDAVPAITSAVVDQVETLAVREASVVTASGVNGVLHLSFGIPQGSRMEPKARKARCPRKTSPTASTPAPSHHCG' A
#
# COMPACT_ATOMS: atom_id res chain seq x y z
N MET A 1 18.03 14.04 46.19
CA MET A 1 17.59 13.16 45.09
C MET A 1 16.43 13.87 44.44
N ASP A 2 16.62 14.40 43.23
CA ASP A 2 15.56 14.99 42.44
C ASP A 2 14.56 13.90 42.02
N ALA A 3 13.27 14.18 42.21
CA ALA A 3 12.23 13.24 41.79
C ALA A 3 12.16 13.21 40.26
N VAL A 4 12.40 12.04 39.66
CA VAL A 4 12.10 11.82 38.24
C VAL A 4 10.59 11.65 38.13
N PRO A 5 9.88 12.51 37.38
CA PRO A 5 8.44 12.38 37.21
C PRO A 5 8.10 11.02 36.60
N ALA A 6 7.20 10.28 37.24
CA ALA A 6 6.72 9.02 36.70
C ALA A 6 5.84 9.28 35.46
N ILE A 7 6.08 8.53 34.39
CA ILE A 7 5.14 8.42 33.27
C ILE A 7 4.14 7.32 33.64
N THR A 8 2.87 7.68 33.71
CA THR A 8 1.78 6.76 34.09
C THR A 8 1.00 6.23 32.89
N SER A 9 1.13 6.89 31.73
CA SER A 9 0.46 6.51 30.51
C SER A 9 1.24 6.99 29.27
N ALA A 10 0.94 6.38 28.13
CA ALA A 10 1.49 6.80 26.84
C ALA A 10 0.37 6.84 25.80
N VAL A 11 0.45 7.82 24.90
CA VAL A 11 -0.49 7.99 23.79
C VAL A 11 0.30 8.19 22.50
N VAL A 12 -0.31 7.76 21.40
CA VAL A 12 0.19 8.05 20.05
C VAL A 12 -0.69 9.16 19.50
N ASP A 13 -0.11 10.35 19.36
CA ASP A 13 -0.85 11.52 18.87
C ASP A 13 -0.97 11.48 17.35
N GLN A 14 0.14 11.15 16.67
CA GLN A 14 0.21 11.20 15.22
C GLN A 14 1.01 10.02 14.65
N VAL A 15 0.48 9.46 13.56
CA VAL A 15 1.20 8.54 12.70
C VAL A 15 1.10 9.08 11.28
N GLU A 16 2.23 9.49 10.72
CA GLU A 16 2.35 10.01 9.37
C GLU A 16 3.07 9.02 8.48
N THR A 17 2.53 8.84 7.27
CA THR A 17 3.16 8.03 6.23
C THR A 17 4.06 8.91 5.38
N LEU A 18 5.37 8.74 5.52
CA LEU A 18 6.40 9.51 4.82
C LEU A 18 6.68 8.95 3.41
N ALA A 19 7.32 9.73 2.54
CA ALA A 19 7.65 9.24 1.20
C ALA A 19 8.62 8.04 1.24
N VAL A 20 8.64 7.27 0.15
CA VAL A 20 9.57 6.15 0.00
C VAL A 20 11.01 6.69 0.07
N ARG A 21 11.85 6.08 0.91
CA ARG A 21 13.26 6.45 1.19
C ARG A 21 13.46 7.63 2.14
N GLU A 22 12.40 8.24 2.67
CA GLU A 22 12.59 9.10 3.84
C GLU A 22 13.03 8.26 5.05
N ALA A 23 13.72 8.90 5.99
CA ALA A 23 14.14 8.23 7.23
C ALA A 23 12.97 8.17 8.21
N SER A 24 12.89 7.08 8.97
CA SER A 24 11.92 7.00 10.07
C SER A 24 12.26 8.00 11.16
N VAL A 25 11.24 8.69 11.67
CA VAL A 25 11.38 9.67 12.75
C VAL A 25 10.42 9.33 13.88
N VAL A 26 10.89 9.47 15.11
CA VAL A 26 10.06 9.38 16.31
C VAL A 26 10.32 10.63 17.15
N THR A 27 9.25 11.29 17.56
CA THR A 27 9.32 12.38 18.55
C THR A 27 8.54 11.99 19.79
N ALA A 28 9.08 12.38 20.95
CA ALA A 28 8.51 12.04 22.24
C ALA A 28 8.55 13.26 23.16
N SER A 29 7.43 13.53 23.83
CA SER A 29 7.34 14.58 24.85
C SER A 29 6.53 14.09 26.05
N GLY A 30 7.03 14.35 27.26
CA GLY A 30 6.30 14.07 28.49
C GLY A 30 5.56 15.31 28.97
N VAL A 31 4.22 15.24 29.07
CA VAL A 31 3.39 16.32 29.62
C VAL A 31 2.45 15.72 30.65
N ASN A 32 2.47 16.27 31.87
CA ASN A 32 1.59 15.84 32.97
C ASN A 32 1.60 14.33 33.26
N GLY A 33 2.76 13.67 33.15
CA GLY A 33 2.89 12.22 33.37
C GLY A 33 2.41 11.35 32.20
N VAL A 34 2.03 11.95 31.08
CA VAL A 34 1.68 11.26 29.84
C VAL A 34 2.81 11.39 28.83
N LEU A 35 3.26 10.28 28.26
CA LEU A 35 4.20 10.27 27.15
C LEU A 35 3.45 10.36 25.83
N HIS A 36 3.63 11.47 25.14
CA HIS A 36 3.09 11.72 23.81
C HIS A 36 4.11 11.31 22.75
N LEU A 37 3.71 10.43 21.84
CA LEU A 37 4.54 9.87 20.78
C LEU A 37 3.98 10.26 19.42
N SER A 38 4.86 10.68 18.51
CA SER A 38 4.53 10.87 17.09
C SER A 38 5.53 10.16 16.19
N PHE A 39 5.02 9.50 15.15
CA PHE A 39 5.79 8.64 14.26
C PHE A 39 5.70 9.12 12.81
N GLY A 40 6.86 9.30 12.17
CA GLY A 40 6.98 9.39 10.72
C GLY A 40 7.48 8.05 10.19
N ILE A 41 6.62 7.33 9.46
CA ILE A 41 6.88 5.98 8.95
C ILE A 41 7.00 6.02 7.42
N PRO A 42 8.17 5.73 6.83
CA PRO A 42 8.35 5.69 5.40
C PRO A 42 7.46 4.65 4.72
N GLN A 43 6.92 5.02 3.56
CA GLN A 43 6.25 4.06 2.68
C GLN A 43 7.21 2.93 2.31
N GLY A 44 6.73 1.70 2.43
CA GLY A 44 7.45 0.52 1.95
C GLY A 44 7.72 0.61 0.45
N SER A 45 8.78 -0.05 -0.02
CA SER A 45 9.00 -0.21 -1.45
C SER A 45 7.82 -0.97 -2.05
N ARG A 46 7.06 -0.32 -2.94
CA ARG A 46 5.96 -0.96 -3.68
C ARG A 46 6.50 -2.26 -4.26
N MET A 47 5.89 -3.39 -3.90
CA MET A 47 6.21 -4.65 -4.56
C MET A 47 5.95 -4.46 -6.05
N GLU A 48 6.99 -4.60 -6.86
CA GLU A 48 6.83 -4.72 -8.29
C GLU A 48 6.01 -5.99 -8.52
N PRO A 49 4.83 -5.92 -9.16
CA PRO A 49 4.09 -7.11 -9.50
C PRO A 49 5.01 -7.93 -10.39
N LYS A 50 5.52 -9.08 -9.90
CA LYS A 50 6.25 -10.02 -10.74
C LYS A 50 5.39 -10.23 -11.98
N ALA A 51 5.89 -9.79 -13.13
CA ALA A 51 5.16 -9.83 -14.39
C ALA A 51 4.51 -11.21 -14.51
N ARG A 52 3.20 -11.26 -14.35
CA ARG A 52 2.44 -12.49 -14.47
C ARG A 52 2.66 -12.87 -15.93
N LYS A 53 3.47 -13.91 -16.20
CA LYS A 53 3.79 -14.34 -17.56
C LYS A 53 2.48 -14.33 -18.33
N ALA A 54 2.40 -13.48 -19.36
CA ALA A 54 1.23 -13.42 -20.22
C ALA A 54 1.02 -14.84 -20.71
N ARG A 55 -0.09 -15.45 -20.30
CA ARG A 55 -0.51 -16.76 -20.80
C ARG A 55 -0.60 -16.58 -22.30
N CYS A 56 0.18 -17.35 -23.06
CA CYS A 56 0.10 -17.33 -24.52
C CYS A 56 -1.37 -17.40 -24.92
N PRO A 57 -1.87 -16.53 -25.82
CA PRO A 57 -3.20 -16.68 -26.35
C PRO A 57 -3.26 -18.07 -26.99
N ARG A 58 -4.22 -18.87 -26.54
CA ARG A 58 -4.55 -20.15 -27.16
C ARG A 58 -4.80 -19.85 -28.64
N LYS A 59 -3.94 -20.35 -29.54
CA LYS A 59 -4.23 -20.34 -30.98
C LYS A 59 -5.57 -21.07 -31.15
N THR A 60 -6.66 -20.33 -31.31
CA THR A 60 -7.84 -20.87 -31.95
C THR A 60 -7.47 -21.13 -33.39
N SER A 61 -7.22 -22.40 -33.70
CA SER A 61 -7.16 -22.92 -35.06
C SER A 61 -8.42 -22.48 -35.81
N PRO A 62 -8.34 -21.88 -37.00
CA PRO A 62 -9.51 -21.63 -37.81
C PRO A 62 -9.79 -22.90 -38.62
N THR A 63 -10.79 -23.70 -38.20
CA THR A 63 -11.40 -24.67 -39.10
C THR A 63 -12.84 -24.93 -38.67
N ALA A 64 -13.78 -24.29 -39.36
CA ALA A 64 -14.93 -24.97 -39.95
C ALA A 64 -15.76 -23.94 -40.73
N SER A 65 -15.83 -24.17 -42.03
CA SER A 65 -16.72 -23.51 -42.99
C SER A 65 -18.14 -23.37 -42.46
N THR A 66 -18.74 -22.21 -42.66
CA THR A 66 -20.20 -22.05 -42.66
C THR A 66 -20.56 -21.20 -43.88
N PRO A 67 -21.37 -21.71 -44.84
CA PRO A 67 -21.75 -20.96 -46.02
C PRO A 67 -22.80 -19.89 -45.67
N ALA A 68 -22.71 -18.75 -46.36
CA ALA A 68 -23.61 -17.61 -46.24
C ALA A 68 -25.03 -17.95 -46.73
N PRO A 69 -26.07 -17.36 -46.11
CA PRO A 69 -27.29 -17.02 -46.81
C PRO A 69 -27.51 -15.51 -46.92
N SER A 70 -28.09 -15.18 -48.06
CA SER A 70 -28.31 -13.90 -48.74
C SER A 70 -29.08 -12.86 -47.94
N HIS A 71 -28.72 -11.60 -48.20
CA HIS A 71 -29.49 -10.40 -47.85
C HIS A 71 -30.91 -10.43 -48.41
N HIS A 72 -31.90 -10.01 -47.61
CA HIS A 72 -33.09 -9.34 -48.09
C HIS A 72 -33.27 -8.06 -47.28
N CYS A 73 -33.02 -6.91 -47.92
CA CYS A 73 -33.50 -5.62 -47.45
C CYS A 73 -34.98 -5.48 -47.82
N GLY A 74 -35.79 -4.93 -46.90
CA GLY A 74 -37.10 -4.35 -47.16
C GLY A 74 -37.06 -2.86 -46.88
#